data_AF-A0AAV6TST5-F1
#
_entry.id   AF-A0AAV6TST5-F1
#
_cell.length_a   1.000
_cell.length_b   1.000
_cell.length_c   1.000
_cell.angle_alpha   90.00
_cell.angle_beta   90.00
_cell.angle_gamma   90.00
#
_symmetry.space_group_name_H-M   'P 1'
#
loop_
_entity.id
_entity.type
_entity.pdbx_description
1 polymer ?
#
loop_
_entity_poly.entity_id
_entity_poly.type
_entity_poly.pdbx_seq_one_letter_code
_entity_poly.pdbx_strand_id
1 'polypeptide(L)'
;MHESQKIHALHDPPHLLKCTRNNLKNHGVHFKIEEEPSPTLYAEWNHVVTLYETDSKKVYRSCPRLTDKHVYVSGLLKLNVKLAAQVLSNSVAAALCLYQSTGLLGSTVGHTAEFVGKMDKLFDSLNSRTKFSSKPLGGALTDTSGHLEFWQSSAKFIQSWWFQNPVTKKNGRTLFQLLKKGR
;
A
#
# COMPACT_ATOMS: atom_id res chain seq x y z
N MET A 1 13.27 -44.53 0.01
CA MET A 1 13.47 -43.39 -0.90
C MET A 1 13.05 -42.14 -0.13
N HIS A 2 13.98 -41.26 0.24
CA HIS A 2 13.61 -39.99 0.86
C HIS A 2 13.04 -39.09 -0.23
N GLU A 3 11.75 -38.77 -0.15
CA GLU A 3 11.16 -37.72 -0.99
C GLU A 3 11.93 -36.41 -0.75
N SER A 4 12.31 -35.74 -1.83
CA SER A 4 12.96 -34.45 -1.76
C SER A 4 12.00 -33.43 -1.13
N GLN A 5 12.36 -32.90 0.04
CA GLN A 5 11.59 -31.84 0.68
C GLN A 5 11.57 -30.59 -0.21
N LYS A 6 10.37 -30.09 -0.50
CA LYS A 6 10.18 -28.83 -1.23
C LYS A 6 10.47 -27.67 -0.28
N ILE A 7 11.44 -26.83 -0.65
CA ILE A 7 11.78 -25.61 0.06
C ILE A 7 11.10 -24.45 -0.65
N HIS A 8 10.23 -23.73 0.06
CA HIS A 8 9.56 -22.54 -0.45
C HIS A 8 10.22 -21.28 0.13
N ALA A 9 10.71 -20.39 -0.74
CA ALA A 9 11.25 -19.10 -0.34
C ALA A 9 10.14 -18.03 -0.36
N LEU A 10 10.01 -17.28 0.73
CA LEU A 10 9.04 -16.21 0.87
C LEU A 10 9.76 -14.88 1.13
N HIS A 11 9.26 -13.81 0.53
CA HIS A 11 9.73 -12.46 0.84
C HIS A 11 9.17 -11.97 2.18
N ASP A 12 9.94 -11.14 2.87
CA ASP A 12 9.55 -10.51 4.14
C ASP A 12 8.51 -9.40 3.91
N PRO A 13 7.24 -9.57 4.35
CA PRO A 13 6.19 -8.56 4.11
C PRO A 13 6.45 -7.20 4.80
N PRO A 14 6.88 -7.13 6.08
CA PRO A 14 7.33 -5.88 6.71
C PRO A 14 8.32 -5.07 5.87
N HIS A 15 9.31 -5.73 5.28
CA HIS A 15 10.33 -5.09 4.46
C HIS A 15 9.75 -4.59 3.14
N LEU A 16 8.88 -5.37 2.49
CA LEU A 16 8.18 -4.94 1.28
C LEU A 16 7.28 -3.74 1.54
N LEU A 17 6.51 -3.71 2.64
CA LEU A 17 5.64 -2.59 2.99
C LEU A 17 6.43 -1.28 3.15
N LYS A 18 7.58 -1.36 3.82
CA LYS A 18 8.52 -0.25 3.95
C LYS A 18 9.02 0.24 2.59
N CYS A 19 9.42 -0.67 1.71
CA CYS A 19 9.85 -0.32 0.36
C CYS A 19 8.72 0.35 -0.44
N THR A 20 7.49 -0.17 -0.34
CA THR A 20 6.30 0.44 -0.95
C THR A 20 6.08 1.87 -0.47
N ARG A 21 6.12 2.12 0.85
CA ARG A 21 6.01 3.48 1.41
C ARG A 21 7.09 4.40 0.86
N ASN A 22 8.34 3.93 0.82
CA ASN A 22 9.46 4.74 0.33
C ASN A 22 9.32 5.06 -1.17
N ASN A 23 8.86 4.11 -1.98
CA ASN A 23 8.60 4.34 -3.40
C ASN A 23 7.43 5.30 -3.63
N LEU A 24 6.32 5.13 -2.91
CA LEU A 24 5.20 6.08 -2.93
C LEU A 24 5.68 7.50 -2.60
N LYS A 25 6.50 7.66 -1.56
CA LYS A 25 7.08 8.94 -1.16
C LYS A 25 7.96 9.58 -2.23
N ASN A 26 8.82 8.81 -2.87
CA ASN A 26 9.83 9.36 -3.77
C ASN A 26 9.30 9.55 -5.21
N HIS A 27 8.31 8.76 -5.63
CA HIS A 27 7.92 8.65 -7.05
C HIS A 27 6.41 8.64 -7.31
N GLY A 28 5.58 8.52 -6.28
CA GLY A 28 4.18 8.12 -6.46
C GLY A 28 4.07 6.69 -7.03
N VAL A 29 2.85 6.20 -7.22
CA VAL A 29 2.61 4.87 -7.81
C VAL A 29 1.46 4.96 -8.80
N HIS A 30 1.73 4.61 -10.06
CA HIS A 30 0.65 4.36 -11.01
C HIS A 30 0.20 2.91 -10.87
N PHE A 31 -1.10 2.66 -10.90
CA PHE A 31 -1.65 1.32 -10.73
C PHE A 31 -3.00 1.19 -11.45
N LYS A 32 -3.47 -0.06 -11.54
CA LYS A 32 -4.77 -0.42 -12.10
C LYS A 32 -5.59 -1.22 -11.09
N ILE A 33 -6.89 -1.07 -11.14
CA ILE A 33 -7.86 -1.88 -10.38
C ILE A 33 -8.57 -2.86 -11.31
N GLU A 34 -9.15 -3.92 -10.76
CA GLU A 34 -9.86 -4.95 -11.53
C GLU A 34 -11.29 -4.48 -11.91
N GLU A 35 -11.40 -3.30 -12.52
CA GLU A 35 -12.61 -2.79 -13.16
C GLU A 35 -12.31 -2.63 -14.65
N GLU A 36 -13.22 -3.01 -15.54
CA GLU A 36 -13.04 -2.84 -16.99
C GLU A 36 -14.02 -1.77 -17.54
N PRO A 37 -13.55 -0.78 -18.31
CA PRO A 37 -12.15 -0.53 -18.68
C PRO A 37 -11.33 -0.02 -17.49
N SER A 38 -10.14 -0.58 -17.27
CA SER A 38 -9.32 -0.24 -16.09
C SER A 38 -8.54 1.07 -16.28
N PRO A 39 -8.99 2.20 -15.69
CA PRO A 39 -8.23 3.44 -15.77
C PRO A 39 -6.90 3.27 -15.03
N THR A 40 -5.85 3.91 -15.55
CA THR A 40 -4.61 4.02 -14.79
C THR A 40 -4.79 5.08 -13.72
N LEU A 41 -4.77 4.66 -12.47
CA LEU A 41 -4.86 5.53 -11.30
C LEU A 41 -3.46 5.92 -10.84
N TYR A 42 -3.38 7.00 -10.05
CA TYR A 42 -2.12 7.50 -9.50
C TYR A 42 -2.26 7.79 -8.00
N ALA A 43 -1.47 7.08 -7.20
CA ALA A 43 -1.31 7.34 -5.78
C ALA A 43 -0.13 8.30 -5.57
N GLU A 44 -0.39 9.39 -4.86
CA GLU A 44 0.58 10.47 -4.68
C GLU A 44 0.85 10.71 -3.20
N TRP A 45 2.14 10.79 -2.84
CA TRP A 45 2.54 11.08 -1.46
C TRP A 45 2.01 12.43 -0.95
N ASN A 46 1.89 13.41 -1.84
CA ASN A 46 1.41 14.73 -1.46
C ASN A 46 -0.02 14.70 -0.88
N HIS A 47 -0.86 13.74 -1.27
CA HIS A 47 -2.18 13.57 -0.63
C HIS A 47 -2.07 13.17 0.85
N VAL A 48 -1.04 12.39 1.24
CA VAL A 48 -0.79 12.05 2.64
C VAL A 48 -0.26 13.26 3.41
N VAL A 49 0.59 14.08 2.77
CA VAL A 49 1.11 15.33 3.33
C VAL A 49 -0.05 16.30 3.62
N THR A 50 -0.88 16.59 2.61
CA THR A 50 -1.99 17.54 2.74
C THR A 50 -3.08 17.05 3.69
N LEU A 51 -3.36 15.74 3.71
CA LEU A 51 -4.21 15.14 4.75
C LEU A 51 -3.66 15.44 6.14
N TYR A 52 -2.38 15.16 6.39
CA TYR A 52 -1.78 15.39 7.71
C TYR A 52 -1.78 16.86 8.10
N GLU A 53 -1.38 17.76 7.20
CA GLU A 53 -1.32 19.21 7.45
C GLU A 53 -2.71 19.81 7.70
N THR A 54 -3.76 19.26 7.10
CA THR A 54 -5.14 19.69 7.33
C THR A 54 -5.72 19.09 8.61
N ASP A 55 -5.51 17.79 8.82
CA ASP A 55 -6.03 17.04 9.97
C ASP A 55 -5.37 17.46 11.29
N SER A 56 -4.07 17.73 11.27
CA SER A 56 -3.30 18.14 12.47
C SER A 56 -3.77 19.46 13.09
N LYS A 57 -4.46 20.32 12.33
CA LYS A 57 -5.01 21.60 12.80
C LYS A 57 -6.39 21.46 13.46
N LYS A 58 -7.03 20.28 13.36
CA LYS A 58 -8.35 20.03 13.94
C LYS A 58 -8.23 19.63 15.41
N VAL A 59 -9.22 20.03 16.19
CA VAL A 59 -9.36 19.60 17.60
C VAL A 59 -9.51 18.08 17.69
N TYR A 60 -10.36 17.51 16.85
CA TYR A 60 -10.54 16.06 16.72
C TYR A 60 -9.99 15.60 15.38
N ARG A 61 -8.92 14.81 15.46
CA ARG A 61 -8.17 14.31 14.32
C ARG A 61 -8.76 12.99 13.82
N SER A 62 -8.95 12.88 12.51
CA SER A 62 -9.28 11.62 11.84
C SER A 62 -8.10 10.64 11.85
N CYS A 63 -6.86 11.15 11.88
CA CYS A 63 -5.66 10.32 11.91
C CYS A 63 -4.72 10.74 13.06
N PRO A 64 -5.08 10.52 14.33
CA PRO A 64 -4.30 10.99 15.48
C PRO A 64 -2.92 10.33 15.59
N ARG A 65 -2.73 9.17 14.95
CA ARG A 65 -1.44 8.45 14.91
C ARG A 65 -0.47 9.01 13.88
N LEU A 66 -0.95 9.74 12.86
CA LEU A 66 -0.09 10.40 11.88
C LEU A 66 0.61 11.59 12.55
N THR A 67 1.93 11.65 12.41
CA THR A 67 2.80 12.70 12.97
C THR A 67 3.86 13.08 11.95
N ASP A 68 4.63 14.13 12.22
CA ASP A 68 5.74 14.58 11.37
C ASP A 68 6.69 13.45 10.96
N LYS A 69 6.97 12.50 11.88
CA LYS A 69 7.84 11.34 11.62
C LYS A 69 7.33 10.43 10.50
N HIS A 70 6.02 10.42 10.27
CA HIS A 70 5.38 9.63 9.24
C HIS A 70 5.43 10.31 7.86
N VAL A 71 5.33 11.63 7.84
CA VAL A 71 5.19 12.44 6.62
C VAL A 71 6.56 12.91 6.12
N TYR A 72 7.36 13.51 6.99
CA TYR A 72 8.68 14.05 6.68
C TYR A 72 9.77 13.00 6.90
N VAL A 73 9.67 11.90 6.13
CA VAL A 73 10.53 10.72 6.27
C VAL A 73 11.94 10.99 5.74
N SER A 74 12.92 11.04 6.65
CA SER A 74 14.35 11.17 6.35
C SER A 74 15.21 10.23 7.21
N GLY A 75 16.46 10.00 6.80
CA GLY A 75 17.43 9.19 7.55
C GLY A 75 16.89 7.84 8.01
N LEU A 76 17.07 7.54 9.31
CA LEU A 76 16.66 6.28 9.95
C LEU A 76 15.14 6.05 9.91
N LEU A 77 14.31 7.08 9.75
CA LEU A 77 12.85 6.93 9.65
C LEU A 77 12.42 6.19 8.38
N LYS A 78 13.28 6.18 7.34
CA LYS A 78 13.08 5.38 6.12
C LYS A 78 13.07 3.87 6.40
N LEU A 79 13.74 3.45 7.48
CA LEU A 79 13.89 2.06 7.89
C LEU A 79 12.78 1.58 8.83
N ASN A 80 11.98 2.50 9.38
CA ASN A 80 11.00 2.17 10.41
C ASN A 80 9.70 1.60 9.80
N VAL A 81 9.54 0.28 9.92
CA VAL A 81 8.36 -0.46 9.45
C VAL A 81 7.07 0.02 10.13
N LYS A 82 7.11 0.32 11.44
CA LYS A 82 5.93 0.76 12.18
C LYS A 82 5.34 2.04 11.58
N LEU A 83 6.20 3.01 11.27
CA LEU A 83 5.77 4.25 10.62
C LEU A 83 5.20 3.98 9.22
N ALA A 84 5.81 3.06 8.46
CA ALA A 84 5.29 2.69 7.14
C ALA A 84 3.90 2.04 7.23
N ALA A 85 3.69 1.12 8.17
CA ALA A 85 2.41 0.47 8.40
C ALA A 85 1.32 1.45 8.87
N GLN A 86 1.68 2.41 9.72
CA GLN A 86 0.72 3.44 10.17
C GLN A 86 0.30 4.39 9.04
N VAL A 87 1.21 4.73 8.13
CA VAL A 87 0.88 5.50 6.92
C VAL A 87 0.01 4.70 5.97
N LEU A 88 0.35 3.43 5.72
CA LEU A 88 -0.38 2.55 4.81
C LEU A 88 -1.50 1.79 5.52
N SER A 89 -2.31 2.50 6.32
CA SER A 89 -3.36 1.89 7.14
C SER A 89 -4.77 2.25 6.70
N ASN A 90 -5.74 1.41 7.06
CA ASN A 90 -7.16 1.67 6.78
C ASN A 90 -7.65 3.00 7.35
N SER A 91 -7.13 3.44 8.50
CA SER A 91 -7.49 4.74 9.07
C SER A 91 -7.08 5.92 8.19
N VAL A 92 -5.92 5.83 7.53
CA VAL A 92 -5.44 6.85 6.60
C VAL A 92 -6.26 6.80 5.31
N ALA A 93 -6.54 5.62 4.76
CA ALA A 93 -7.44 5.48 3.60
C ALA A 93 -8.82 6.09 3.86
N ALA A 94 -9.44 5.77 5.01
CA ALA A 94 -10.74 6.31 5.38
C ALA A 94 -10.72 7.84 5.52
N ALA A 95 -9.66 8.40 6.10
CA ALA A 95 -9.52 9.85 6.22
C ALA A 95 -9.31 10.53 4.86
N LEU A 96 -8.54 9.93 3.94
CA LEU A 96 -8.42 10.42 2.56
C LEU A 96 -9.79 10.46 1.87
N CYS A 97 -10.60 9.40 1.97
CA CYS A 97 -11.96 9.38 1.42
C CYS A 97 -12.87 10.43 2.07
N LEU A 98 -12.82 10.59 3.39
CA LEU A 98 -13.61 11.59 4.11
C LEU A 98 -13.27 13.03 3.66
N TYR A 99 -11.99 13.31 3.48
CA TYR A 99 -11.55 14.66 3.10
C TYR A 99 -11.84 14.94 1.62
N GLN A 100 -11.83 13.90 0.78
CA GLN A 100 -12.32 14.00 -0.60
C GLN A 100 -13.83 14.27 -0.62
N SER A 101 -14.65 13.52 0.13
CA SER A 101 -16.11 13.65 0.09
C SER A 101 -16.62 14.98 0.67
N THR A 102 -15.86 15.59 1.58
CA THR A 102 -16.14 16.92 2.12
C THR A 102 -15.61 18.06 1.25
N GLY A 103 -14.92 17.77 0.15
CA GLY A 103 -14.31 18.77 -0.74
C GLY A 103 -13.08 19.46 -0.14
N LEU A 104 -12.56 18.99 1.00
CA LEU A 104 -11.35 19.53 1.63
C LEU A 104 -10.08 19.19 0.86
N LEU A 105 -10.08 18.07 0.13
CA LEU A 105 -8.99 17.67 -0.76
C LEU A 105 -9.53 17.34 -2.16
N GLY A 106 -8.66 17.40 -3.17
CA GLY A 106 -9.02 17.20 -4.57
C GLY A 106 -9.52 15.79 -4.92
N SER A 107 -10.16 15.66 -6.07
CA SER A 107 -10.78 14.40 -6.51
C SER A 107 -9.79 13.24 -6.72
N THR A 108 -8.52 13.53 -7.02
CA THR A 108 -7.45 12.53 -7.22
C THR A 108 -7.03 11.82 -5.93
N VAL A 109 -7.43 12.33 -4.77
CA VAL A 109 -7.10 11.76 -3.45
C VAL A 109 -7.73 10.38 -3.27
N GLY A 110 -8.90 10.14 -3.86
CA GLY A 110 -9.56 8.83 -3.83
C GLY A 110 -8.69 7.71 -4.40
N HIS A 111 -7.85 8.00 -5.41
CA HIS A 111 -6.90 7.02 -5.94
C HIS A 111 -5.86 6.61 -4.89
N THR A 112 -5.39 7.57 -4.08
CA THR A 112 -4.43 7.27 -3.01
C THR A 112 -5.10 6.52 -1.86
N ALA A 113 -6.36 6.87 -1.55
CA ALA A 113 -7.14 6.14 -0.56
C ALA A 113 -7.32 4.66 -0.94
N GLU A 114 -7.68 4.39 -2.19
CA GLU A 114 -7.82 3.03 -2.74
C GLU A 114 -6.50 2.25 -2.64
N PHE A 115 -5.40 2.85 -3.08
CA PHE A 115 -4.07 2.25 -2.98
C PHE A 115 -3.70 1.92 -1.52
N VAL A 116 -3.85 2.87 -0.61
CA VAL A 116 -3.52 2.71 0.80
C VAL A 116 -4.39 1.62 1.45
N GLY A 117 -5.70 1.62 1.18
CA GLY A 117 -6.63 0.62 1.71
C GLY A 117 -6.31 -0.79 1.21
N LYS A 118 -5.93 -0.93 -0.06
CA LYS A 118 -5.51 -2.22 -0.63
C LYS A 118 -4.20 -2.71 -0.03
N MET A 119 -3.26 -1.81 0.26
CA MET A 119 -2.01 -2.14 0.95
C MET A 119 -2.22 -2.55 2.42
N ASP A 120 -3.14 -1.91 3.16
CA ASP A 120 -3.49 -2.31 4.54
C ASP A 120 -4.02 -3.75 4.56
N LYS A 121 -5.03 -4.04 3.72
CA LYS A 121 -5.60 -5.39 3.59
C LYS A 121 -4.55 -6.43 3.20
N LEU A 122 -3.68 -6.09 2.25
CA LEU A 122 -2.61 -6.99 1.82
C LEU A 122 -1.64 -7.28 2.94
N PHE A 123 -1.18 -6.26 3.65
CA PHE A 123 -0.24 -6.44 4.75
C PHE A 123 -0.85 -7.25 5.90
N ASP A 124 -2.09 -6.95 6.29
CA ASP A 124 -2.81 -7.70 7.33
C ASP A 124 -2.97 -9.18 6.96
N SER A 125 -3.26 -9.49 5.69
CA SER A 125 -3.37 -10.87 5.18
C SER A 125 -2.08 -11.69 5.25
N LEU A 126 -0.93 -11.01 5.27
CA LEU A 126 0.39 -11.64 5.33
C LEU A 126 1.02 -11.59 6.72
N ASN A 127 0.40 -10.88 7.66
CA ASN A 127 0.95 -10.62 9.00
C ASN A 127 -0.06 -10.96 10.12
N SER A 128 -0.98 -11.88 9.83
CA SER A 128 -1.91 -12.40 10.82
C SER A 128 -1.18 -13.20 11.90
N ARG A 129 -1.60 -13.00 13.15
CA ARG A 129 -1.07 -13.70 14.34
C ARG A 129 -2.17 -14.41 15.13
N THR A 130 -3.40 -14.39 14.63
CA THR A 130 -4.59 -14.83 15.35
C THR A 130 -5.38 -15.80 14.50
N LYS A 131 -5.88 -16.87 15.12
CA LYS A 131 -6.71 -17.86 14.44
C LYS A 131 -8.03 -17.24 13.93
N PHE A 132 -8.63 -16.37 14.73
CA PHE A 132 -9.86 -15.66 14.44
C PHE A 132 -9.63 -14.16 14.50
N SER A 133 -10.22 -13.41 13.59
CA SER A 133 -10.13 -11.96 13.53
C SER A 133 -11.47 -11.39 13.08
N SER A 134 -11.78 -10.18 13.54
CA SER A 134 -12.94 -9.42 13.03
C SER A 134 -12.70 -8.93 11.60
N LYS A 135 -11.43 -8.88 11.14
CA LYS A 135 -11.09 -8.63 9.74
C LYS A 135 -11.09 -9.96 8.97
N PRO A 136 -11.81 -10.09 7.84
CA PRO A 136 -11.88 -11.33 7.06
C PRO A 136 -10.50 -11.93 6.70
N LEU A 137 -9.54 -11.06 6.37
CA LEU A 137 -8.17 -11.42 6.01
C LEU A 137 -7.18 -11.28 7.17
N GLY A 138 -7.64 -11.00 8.39
CA GLY A 138 -6.75 -10.86 9.57
C GLY A 138 -6.64 -12.13 10.40
N GLY A 139 -7.29 -13.22 9.98
CA GLY A 139 -7.33 -14.52 10.65
C GLY A 139 -6.32 -15.51 10.08
N ALA A 140 -6.41 -16.78 10.44
CA ALA A 140 -5.58 -17.81 9.83
C ALA A 140 -6.03 -18.11 8.38
N LEU A 141 -5.08 -18.51 7.53
CA LEU A 141 -5.37 -19.07 6.22
C LEU A 141 -6.15 -20.37 6.38
N THR A 142 -7.32 -20.43 5.74
CA THR A 142 -8.16 -21.63 5.61
C THR A 142 -8.75 -21.71 4.21
N ASP A 143 -9.25 -22.88 3.82
CA ASP A 143 -9.85 -23.11 2.49
C ASP A 143 -11.05 -22.20 2.20
N THR A 144 -11.69 -21.63 3.23
CA THR A 144 -12.86 -20.75 3.10
C THR A 144 -12.58 -19.29 3.44
N SER A 145 -11.32 -18.93 3.72
CA SER A 145 -10.96 -17.60 4.23
C SER A 145 -10.86 -16.50 3.17
N GLY A 146 -10.97 -16.83 1.88
CA GLY A 146 -10.87 -15.88 0.77
C GLY A 146 -9.45 -15.35 0.50
N HIS A 147 -8.43 -15.84 1.22
CA HIS A 147 -7.05 -15.37 1.07
C HIS A 147 -6.49 -15.66 -0.33
N LEU A 148 -6.78 -16.83 -0.90
CA LEU A 148 -6.23 -17.22 -2.20
C LEU A 148 -6.74 -16.30 -3.32
N GLU A 149 -8.05 -16.05 -3.35
CA GLU A 149 -8.69 -15.15 -4.30
C GLU A 149 -8.18 -13.72 -4.12
N PHE A 150 -8.04 -13.28 -2.87
CA PHE A 150 -7.50 -11.97 -2.55
C PHE A 150 -6.01 -11.83 -2.93
N TRP A 151 -5.19 -12.86 -2.75
CA TRP A 151 -3.78 -12.83 -3.13
C TRP A 151 -3.59 -12.87 -4.65
N GLN A 152 -4.44 -13.61 -5.37
CA GLN A 152 -4.44 -13.62 -6.84
C GLN A 152 -4.77 -12.23 -7.42
N SER A 153 -5.82 -11.57 -6.91
CA SER A 153 -6.16 -10.19 -7.30
C SER A 153 -5.09 -9.19 -6.86
N SER A 154 -4.52 -9.35 -5.68
CA SER A 154 -3.40 -8.52 -5.19
C SER A 154 -2.14 -8.67 -6.05
N ALA A 155 -1.85 -9.88 -6.54
CA ALA A 155 -0.73 -10.11 -7.44
C ALA A 155 -0.92 -9.36 -8.77
N LYS A 156 -2.12 -9.39 -9.35
CA LYS A 156 -2.44 -8.60 -10.56
C LYS A 156 -2.35 -7.10 -10.30
N PHE A 157 -2.86 -6.63 -9.17
CA PHE A 157 -2.73 -5.24 -8.72
C PHE A 157 -1.26 -4.81 -8.64
N ILE A 158 -0.39 -5.56 -7.97
CA ILE A 158 1.05 -5.25 -7.87
C ILE A 158 1.74 -5.30 -9.24
N GLN A 159 1.38 -6.28 -10.09
CA GLN A 159 1.94 -6.37 -11.44
C GLN A 159 1.60 -5.18 -12.33
N SER A 160 0.48 -4.49 -12.04
CA SER A 160 0.09 -3.28 -12.76
C SER A 160 0.89 -2.04 -12.38
N TRP A 161 1.63 -2.08 -11.27
CA TRP A 161 2.30 -0.90 -10.74
C TRP A 161 3.39 -0.43 -11.69
N TRP A 162 3.58 0.88 -11.81
CA TRP A 162 4.78 1.45 -12.39
C TRP A 162 5.05 2.84 -11.78
N PHE A 163 6.30 3.29 -11.91
CA PHE A 163 6.79 4.52 -11.29
C PHE A 163 7.25 5.47 -12.38
N GLN A 164 6.92 6.74 -12.29
CA GLN A 164 7.43 7.73 -13.23
C GLN A 164 8.71 8.35 -12.68
N ASN A 165 9.73 8.52 -13.52
CA ASN A 165 10.91 9.26 -13.11
C ASN A 165 10.52 10.75 -12.89
N PRO A 166 10.76 11.32 -11.71
CA PRO A 166 10.29 12.67 -11.40
C PRO A 166 10.97 13.75 -12.25
N VAL A 167 12.21 13.51 -12.68
CA VAL A 167 13.04 14.44 -13.47
C VAL A 167 12.80 14.26 -14.97
N THR A 168 12.91 13.03 -15.48
CA THR A 168 12.86 12.77 -16.93
C THR A 168 11.45 12.52 -17.45
N LYS A 169 10.47 12.36 -16.56
CA LYS A 169 9.08 11.97 -16.86
C LYS A 169 8.92 10.65 -17.64
N LYS A 170 10.01 9.91 -17.86
CA LYS A 170 9.98 8.59 -18.48
C LYS A 170 9.40 7.57 -17.50
N ASN A 171 8.63 6.63 -18.03
CA ASN A 171 8.11 5.50 -17.26
C ASN A 171 9.29 4.62 -16.83
N GLY A 172 9.43 4.41 -15.52
CA GLY A 172 10.39 3.47 -14.95
C GLY A 172 9.97 2.03 -15.26
N ARG A 173 10.96 1.16 -15.50
CA ARG A 173 10.71 -0.28 -15.62
C ARG A 173 10.52 -0.87 -14.23
N THR A 174 9.52 -1.71 -14.05
CA THR A 174 9.31 -2.43 -12.79
C THR A 174 10.30 -3.59 -12.68
N LEU A 175 10.63 -4.00 -11.45
CA LEU A 175 11.47 -5.19 -11.25
C LEU A 175 10.84 -6.43 -11.92
N PHE A 176 9.51 -6.54 -11.92
CA PHE A 176 8.77 -7.59 -12.63
C PHE A 176 8.98 -7.57 -14.16
N GLN A 177 9.03 -6.39 -14.77
CA GLN A 177 9.33 -6.24 -16.20
C GLN A 177 10.77 -6.60 -16.53
N LEU A 178 11.71 -6.40 -15.59
CA LEU A 178 13.11 -6.82 -15.74
C LEU A 178 13.26 -8.34 -15.58
N LEU A 179 12.56 -8.94 -14.60
CA LEU A 179 12.57 -10.39 -14.35
C LEU A 179 11.92 -11.19 -15.48
N LYS A 180 10.89 -10.65 -16.16
CA LYS A 180 10.29 -11.29 -17.36
C LYS A 180 11.19 -11.28 -18.60
N LYS A 181 12.21 -10.41 -18.67
CA LYS A 181 13.14 -10.33 -19.81
C LYS A 181 14.38 -11.23 -19.67
N GLY A 182 14.56 -11.85 -18.50
CA GLY A 182 15.71 -12.72 -18.20
C GLY A 182 15.40 -14.21 -18.23
N ARG A 183 14.34 -14.65 -18.92
CA ARG A 183 14.03 -16.06 -19.19
C ARG A 183 13.86 -16.28 -20.67
#